data_AF-A0A7R9YJ27-F1
#
_entry.id   AF-A0A7R9YJ27-F1
#
_cell.length_a   1.000
_cell.length_b   1.000
_cell.length_c   1.000
_cell.angle_alpha   90.00
_cell.angle_beta   90.00
_cell.angle_gamma   90.00
#
_symmetry.space_group_name_H-M   'P 1'
#
loop_
_entity.id
_entity.type
_entity.pdbx_description
1 polymer ?
#
loop_
_entity_poly.entity_id
_entity_poly.type
_entity_poly.pdbx_seq_one_letter_code
_entity_poly.pdbx_strand_id
1 'polypeptide(L)'
;ATPYVQPAERAADDGARGEHSRLAVAGDAGVGSAQPNARPLVLIAATNRACDLDRALLSRFALKLTFPLPDAAERAAILGVHAAHLSAPERERLARDCDGAS
;
A
#
# COMPACT_ATOMS: atom_id res chain seq x y z
N ALA A 1 2.18 -17.12 -30.83
CA ALA A 1 2.11 -16.69 -29.42
C ALA A 1 3.33 -15.82 -29.15
N THR A 2 3.13 -14.52 -28.99
CA THR A 2 4.20 -13.59 -28.59
C THR A 2 4.43 -13.72 -27.09
N PRO A 3 5.67 -13.93 -26.61
CA PRO A 3 5.96 -13.94 -25.19
C PRO A 3 5.92 -12.51 -24.63
N TYR A 4 5.19 -12.31 -23.53
CA TYR A 4 5.15 -11.06 -22.79
C TYR A 4 6.48 -10.85 -22.06
N VAL A 5 7.18 -9.76 -22.36
CA VAL A 5 8.44 -9.36 -21.72
C VAL A 5 8.10 -8.37 -20.61
N GLN A 6 8.45 -8.68 -19.36
CA GLN A 6 8.26 -7.76 -18.23
C GLN A 6 9.22 -6.56 -18.37
N PRO A 7 8.77 -5.30 -18.20
CA PRO A 7 9.67 -4.16 -18.19
C PRO A 7 10.53 -4.19 -16.93
N ALA A 8 11.82 -3.96 -17.14
CA ALA A 8 12.90 -4.10 -16.17
C ALA A 8 12.64 -3.33 -14.86
N GLU A 9 12.63 -4.08 -13.75
CA GLU A 9 12.82 -3.57 -12.40
C GLU A 9 14.22 -2.95 -12.31
N ARG A 10 14.28 -1.62 -12.39
CA ARG A 10 15.52 -0.89 -12.16
C ARG A 10 15.77 -0.86 -10.66
N ALA A 11 16.65 -1.76 -10.22
CA ALA A 11 17.25 -1.72 -8.90
C ALA A 11 17.92 -0.35 -8.66
N ALA A 12 17.55 0.29 -7.55
CA ALA A 12 18.41 1.18 -6.80
C ALA A 12 18.33 0.72 -5.33
N ASP A 13 19.53 0.48 -4.80
CA ASP A 13 19.93 -0.25 -3.61
C ASP A 13 19.86 0.61 -2.34
N ASP A 14 20.11 -0.06 -1.21
CA ASP A 14 20.51 0.42 0.12
C ASP A 14 19.42 0.65 1.17
N GLY A 15 19.15 -0.39 1.97
CA GLY A 15 18.61 -0.23 3.32
C GLY A 15 17.73 -1.36 3.84
N ALA A 16 18.27 -2.57 4.01
CA ALA A 16 17.56 -3.66 4.66
C ALA A 16 17.21 -3.33 6.13
N ARG A 17 15.91 -3.17 6.44
CA ARG A 17 15.20 -3.66 7.64
C ARG A 17 13.73 -3.19 7.65
N GLY A 18 12.82 -4.10 7.32
CA GLY A 18 11.39 -3.99 7.65
C GLY A 18 10.48 -4.36 6.48
N GLU A 19 9.86 -5.54 6.52
CA GLU A 19 8.80 -5.92 5.58
C GLU A 19 7.56 -5.06 5.84
N HIS A 20 7.37 -4.00 5.05
CA HIS A 20 6.23 -3.07 5.18
C HIS A 20 5.26 -3.22 4.01
N SER A 21 4.84 -4.43 3.66
CA SER A 21 3.82 -4.62 2.63
C SER A 21 2.43 -4.56 3.24
N ARG A 22 1.91 -3.35 3.50
CA ARG A 22 0.47 -3.21 3.80
C ARG A 22 -0.26 -3.35 2.47
N LEU A 23 -0.86 -4.50 2.21
CA LEU A 23 -1.68 -4.72 1.03
C LEU A 23 -3.12 -4.37 1.37
N ALA A 24 -3.66 -3.27 0.82
CA ALA A 24 -5.11 -3.06 0.83
C ALA A 24 -5.71 -3.84 -0.33
N VAL A 25 -6.56 -4.80 -0.01
CA VAL A 25 -7.14 -5.72 -0.97
C VAL A 25 -8.64 -5.49 -1.03
N ALA A 26 -9.10 -4.92 -2.14
CA ALA A 26 -10.52 -4.65 -2.38
C ALA A 26 -11.11 -5.76 -3.26
N GLY A 27 -12.14 -6.44 -2.75
CA GLY A 27 -12.80 -7.55 -3.43
C GLY A 27 -14.31 -7.34 -3.49
N ASP A 28 -14.92 -7.71 -4.61
CA ASP A 28 -16.36 -7.89 -4.70
C ASP A 28 -16.69 -9.27 -4.12
N ALA A 29 -17.44 -9.30 -3.02
CA ALA A 29 -17.86 -10.53 -2.38
C ALA A 29 -19.12 -11.06 -3.09
N GLY A 30 -18.97 -11.51 -4.33
CA GLY A 30 -20.04 -12.12 -5.11
C GLY A 30 -19.92 -13.65 -5.17
N VAL A 31 -20.90 -14.36 -4.59
CA VAL A 31 -21.70 -15.45 -5.22
C VAL A 31 -22.33 -16.34 -4.14
N GLY A 32 -23.67 -16.31 -4.09
CA GLY A 32 -24.49 -17.25 -3.33
C GLY A 32 -25.97 -16.90 -3.47
N SER A 33 -26.61 -17.33 -4.57
CA SER A 33 -28.01 -17.08 -4.94
C SER A 33 -28.42 -15.60 -5.01
N ALA A 34 -28.81 -15.12 -6.18
CA ALA A 34 -29.34 -13.77 -6.35
C ALA A 34 -30.63 -13.62 -5.52
N GLN A 35 -30.52 -13.12 -4.30
CA GLN A 35 -31.67 -12.62 -3.56
C GLN A 35 -32.05 -11.25 -4.16
N PRO A 36 -33.34 -10.99 -4.43
CA PRO A 36 -33.82 -9.81 -5.15
C PRO A 36 -33.56 -8.45 -4.45
N ASN A 37 -32.84 -8.46 -3.33
CA ASN A 37 -32.53 -7.34 -2.46
C ASN A 37 -31.04 -7.32 -2.00
N ALA A 38 -30.15 -8.06 -2.69
CA ALA A 38 -28.73 -8.05 -2.37
C ALA A 38 -28.11 -6.67 -2.65
N ARG A 39 -27.59 -6.02 -1.60
CA ARG A 39 -26.83 -4.78 -1.73
C ARG A 39 -25.41 -5.10 -2.21
N PRO A 40 -24.80 -4.25 -3.05
CA PRO A 40 -23.40 -4.41 -3.43
C PRO A 40 -22.51 -4.39 -2.17
N LEU A 41 -21.68 -5.41 -2.01
CA LEU A 41 -20.77 -5.57 -0.88
C LEU A 41 -19.33 -5.32 -1.34
N VAL A 42 -18.70 -4.32 -0.76
CA VAL A 42 -17.28 -4.02 -0.98
C VAL A 42 -16.48 -4.51 0.22
N LEU A 43 -15.60 -5.49 0.01
CA LEU A 43 -14.65 -5.95 1.02
C LEU A 43 -13.38 -5.12 0.90
N ILE A 44 -12.90 -4.54 2.01
CA ILE A 44 -11.56 -3.94 2.12
C ILE A 44 -10.81 -4.71 3.19
N ALA A 45 -9.70 -5.35 2.80
CA ALA A 45 -8.78 -6.02 3.71
C ALA A 45 -7.45 -5.26 3.76
N ALA A 46 -6.74 -5.27 4.89
CA ALA A 46 -5.40 -4.73 5.03
C ALA A 46 -4.51 -5.75 5.76
N THR A 47 -3.39 -6.14 5.16
CA THR A 47 -2.44 -7.10 5.76
C THR A 47 -1.01 -6.62 5.59
N ASN A 48 -0.16 -6.77 6.61
CA ASN A 48 1.29 -6.56 6.53
C ASN A 48 2.04 -7.82 6.04
N ARG A 49 1.34 -8.95 5.91
CA ARG A 49 1.88 -10.29 5.63
C ARG A 49 1.16 -10.89 4.41
N ALA A 50 1.15 -10.16 3.30
CA ALA A 50 0.44 -10.58 2.09
C ALA A 50 1.01 -11.87 1.47
N CYS A 51 2.31 -12.10 1.65
CA CYS A 51 3.02 -13.31 1.20
C CYS A 51 2.53 -14.60 1.88
N ASP A 52 1.97 -14.50 3.08
CA ASP A 52 1.46 -15.65 3.84
C ASP A 52 0.01 -16.02 3.47
N LEU A 53 -0.65 -15.23 2.62
CA LEU A 53 -2.01 -15.52 2.18
C LEU A 53 -2.04 -16.52 1.03
N ASP A 54 -3.00 -17.45 1.11
CA ASP A 54 -3.22 -18.43 0.05
C ASP A 54 -3.55 -17.77 -1.31
N ARG A 55 -3.06 -18.38 -2.39
CA ARG A 55 -3.21 -17.86 -3.76
C ARG A 55 -4.68 -17.79 -4.21
N ALA A 56 -5.52 -18.76 -3.82
CA ALA A 56 -6.94 -18.77 -4.20
C ALA A 56 -7.78 -17.77 -3.39
N LEU A 57 -7.33 -17.38 -2.19
CA LEU A 57 -7.91 -16.24 -1.49
C LEU A 57 -7.49 -14.94 -2.16
N LEU A 58 -6.20 -14.79 -2.47
CA LEU A 58 -5.67 -13.62 -3.16
C LEU A 58 -6.29 -13.42 -4.54
N SER A 59 -6.72 -14.47 -5.24
CA SER A 59 -7.36 -14.35 -6.57
C SER A 59 -8.77 -13.77 -6.51
N ARG A 60 -9.42 -13.73 -5.34
CA ARG A 60 -10.76 -13.13 -5.16
C ARG A 60 -10.74 -11.61 -5.05
N PHE A 61 -9.57 -11.03 -4.79
CA PHE A 61 -9.45 -9.59 -4.75
C PHE A 61 -9.17 -9.03 -6.13
N ALA A 62 -10.04 -8.12 -6.57
CA ALA A 62 -9.93 -7.45 -7.85
C ALA A 62 -8.81 -6.40 -7.83
N LEU A 63 -8.60 -5.72 -6.71
CA LEU A 63 -7.57 -4.69 -6.54
C LEU A 63 -6.66 -5.01 -5.36
N LYS A 64 -5.35 -4.88 -5.59
CA LYS A 64 -4.27 -5.08 -4.63
C LYS A 64 -3.39 -3.84 -4.65
N LEU A 65 -3.34 -3.10 -3.54
CA LEU A 65 -2.52 -1.89 -3.39
C LEU A 65 -1.40 -2.12 -2.39
N THR A 66 -0.15 -1.86 -2.78
CA THR A 66 1.00 -1.89 -1.88
C THR A 66 1.31 -0.47 -1.39
N PHE A 67 1.46 -0.29 -0.09
CA PHE A 67 1.90 0.98 0.51
C PHE A 67 3.38 0.88 0.91
N PRO A 68 4.31 1.53 0.18
CA PRO A 68 5.71 1.61 0.59
C PRO A 68 5.88 2.55 1.80
N LEU A 69 7.09 2.58 2.37
CA LEU A 69 7.47 3.64 3.30
C LEU A 69 7.46 5.00 2.58
N PRO A 70 7.02 6.07 3.25
CA PRO A 70 6.91 7.38 2.63
C PRO A 70 8.29 7.97 2.33
N ASP A 71 8.40 8.70 1.22
CA ASP A 71 9.59 9.47 0.89
C ASP A 71 9.71 10.76 1.72
N ALA A 72 10.79 11.53 1.53
CA ALA A 72 11.00 12.76 2.30
C ALA A 72 9.91 13.84 2.07
N ALA A 73 9.35 13.94 0.88
CA ALA A 73 8.29 14.90 0.58
C ALA A 73 6.96 14.46 1.20
N GLU A 74 6.65 13.17 1.11
CA GLU A 74 5.48 12.55 1.74
C GLU A 74 5.56 12.67 3.27
N ARG A 75 6.73 12.42 3.86
CA ARG A 75 6.96 12.64 5.30
C ARG A 75 6.78 14.11 5.69
N ALA A 76 7.25 15.06 4.89
CA ALA A 76 7.00 16.48 5.14
C ALA A 76 5.51 16.83 5.05
N ALA A 77 4.76 16.20 4.15
CA ALA A 77 3.31 16.35 4.06
C ALA A 77 2.58 15.77 5.29
N ILE A 78 2.97 14.58 5.74
CA ILE A 78 2.47 13.97 6.99
C ILE A 78 2.76 14.90 8.18
N LEU A 79 3.98 15.42 8.29
CA LEU A 79 4.35 16.41 9.31
C LEU A 79 3.58 17.72 9.17
N GLY A 80 3.16 18.10 7.96
CA GLY A 80 2.26 19.24 7.74
C GLY A 80 0.90 19.06 8.42
N VAL A 81 0.42 17.83 8.52
CA VAL A 81 -0.84 17.50 9.21
C VAL A 81 -0.62 17.45 10.73
N HIS A 82 0.44 16.80 11.20
CA HIS A 82 0.62 16.51 12.63
C HIS A 82 1.48 17.52 13.40
N ALA A 83 2.34 18.26 12.72
CA ALA A 83 3.25 19.26 13.27
C ALA A 83 3.07 20.63 12.59
N ALA A 84 1.81 21.05 12.42
CA ALA A 84 1.46 22.29 11.71
C ALA A 84 2.05 23.58 12.34
N HIS A 85 2.46 23.53 13.61
CA HIS A 85 3.13 24.63 14.31
C HIS A 85 4.56 24.89 13.80
N LEU A 86 5.17 23.90 13.13
CA LEU A 86 6.47 24.06 12.49
C LEU A 86 6.31 24.76 11.14
N SER A 87 7.29 25.58 10.77
CA SER A 87 7.38 26.12 9.42
C SER A 87 7.65 25.02 8.39
N ALA A 88 7.37 25.30 7.11
CA ALA A 88 7.68 24.37 6.01
C ALA A 88 9.16 23.89 6.00
N PRO A 89 10.18 24.78 6.10
CA PRO A 89 11.58 24.33 6.09
C PRO A 89 11.95 23.48 7.32
N GLU A 90 11.32 23.70 8.48
CA GLU A 90 11.52 22.85 9.65
C GLU A 90 10.94 21.45 9.45
N ARG A 91 9.75 21.35 8.83
CA ARG A 91 9.13 20.07 8.46
C ARG A 91 9.95 19.31 7.41
N GLU A 92 10.50 20.00 6.42
CA GLU A 92 11.38 19.41 5.41
C GLU A 92 12.71 18.91 6.01
N ARG A 93 13.26 19.62 6.99
CA ARG A 93 14.44 19.16 7.73
C ARG A 93 14.10 17.92 8.55
N LEU A 94 13.04 17.96 9.35
CA LEU A 94 12.60 16.83 10.17
C LEU A 94 12.25 15.60 9.32
N ALA A 95 11.60 15.79 8.16
CA ALA A 95 11.30 14.71 7.24
C ALA A 95 12.55 13.99 6.71
N ARG A 96 13.66 14.70 6.51
CA ARG A 96 14.94 14.09 6.14
C ARG A 96 15.56 13.33 7.30
N ASP A 97 15.46 13.88 8.51
CA ASP A 97 16.02 13.26 9.72
C ASP A 97 15.24 12.00 10.14
N CYS A 98 13.96 11.91 9.77
CA CYS A 98 13.07 10.77 10.05
C CYS A 98 13.06 9.71 8.93
N ASP A 99 14.18 9.51 8.22
CA ASP A 99 14.23 8.48 7.18
C ASP A 99 14.01 7.07 7.73
N GLY A 100 13.20 6.27 7.04
CA GLY A 100 12.78 4.94 7.49
C GLY A 100 11.73 4.91 8.62
N ALA A 101 11.20 6.05 9.06
CA ALA A 101 10.11 6.11 10.04
C ALA A 101 8.74 5.78 9.41
N SER A 102 7.86 5.16 10.20
CA SER A 102 6.49 4.74 9.83
C SER A 102 5.41 5.39 10.69
#